data_AF-A0A1S9SZ83-F1
#
_entry.id   AF-A0A1S9SZ83-F1
#
_cell.length_a   1.000
_cell.length_b   1.000
_cell.length_c   1.000
_cell.angle_alpha   90.00
_cell.angle_beta   90.00
_cell.angle_gamma   90.00
#
_symmetry.space_group_name_H-M   'P 1'
#
loop_
_entity.id
_entity.type
_entity.pdbx_description
1 polymer ?
#
loop_
_entity_poly.entity_id
_entity_poly.type
_entity_poly.pdbx_seq_one_letter_code
_entity_poly.pdbx_strand_id
1 'polypeptide(L)'
;MILQTVRWYLRYNLSFRDLVEMMEERGLSVAHTTIMRWVHQYGPELDKRIRRHLNQTNDSWRVDETYIKVKSQWMYLYRAVDSKGNTIDFYLSKARNHKAAKRFFKKALQSFHISEPRVVTVDKNPAYPIAVEELRKEKKMPLGIQLRQVKYL
;
A
#
# COMPACT_ATOMS: atom_id res chain seq x y z
N MET A 1 -11.32 9.70 21.82
CA MET A 1 -11.80 10.55 20.71
C MET A 1 -10.76 10.72 19.60
N ILE A 2 -9.57 11.27 19.84
CA ILE A 2 -8.54 11.52 18.80
C ILE A 2 -8.23 10.28 17.93
N LEU A 3 -7.83 9.15 18.53
CA LEU A 3 -7.50 7.93 17.78
C LEU A 3 -8.68 7.37 16.99
N GLN A 4 -9.91 7.55 17.49
CA GLN A 4 -11.13 7.14 16.80
C GLN A 4 -11.38 8.00 15.56
N THR A 5 -11.23 9.32 15.68
CA THR A 5 -11.33 10.26 14.55
C THR A 5 -10.29 9.95 13.48
N VAL A 6 -9.03 9.70 13.88
CA VAL A 6 -7.96 9.31 12.95
C VAL A 6 -8.29 7.98 12.27
N ARG A 7 -8.78 6.97 13.01
CA ARG A 7 -9.21 5.70 12.45
C ARG A 7 -10.35 5.87 11.44
N TRP A 8 -11.33 6.72 11.73
CA TRP A 8 -12.44 6.99 10.82
C TRP A 8 -11.95 7.62 9.51
N TYR A 9 -11.08 8.62 9.61
CA TYR A 9 -10.45 9.23 8.43
C TYR A 9 -9.70 8.20 7.57
N LEU A 10 -8.92 7.31 8.19
CA LEU A 10 -8.09 6.35 7.47
C LEU A 10 -8.89 5.18 6.87
N ARG A 11 -10.06 4.87 7.42
CA ARG A 11 -10.86 3.70 7.01
C ARG A 11 -12.00 4.04 6.06
N TYR A 12 -12.61 5.21 6.21
CA TYR A 12 -13.79 5.62 5.45
C TYR A 12 -13.46 6.81 4.56
N ASN A 13 -14.26 7.00 3.51
CA ASN A 13 -14.11 8.13 2.59
C ASN A 13 -14.72 9.41 3.21
N LEU A 14 -14.23 9.82 4.37
CA LEU A 14 -14.69 10.99 5.11
C LEU A 14 -13.73 12.16 4.91
N SER A 15 -14.29 13.33 4.63
CA SER A 15 -13.54 14.58 4.60
C SER A 15 -13.22 15.05 6.03
N PHE A 16 -12.25 15.96 6.17
CA PHE A 16 -12.00 16.58 7.48
C PHE A 16 -13.19 17.41 7.97
N ARG A 17 -14.06 17.89 7.07
CA ARG A 17 -15.27 18.65 7.45
C ARG A 17 -16.32 17.72 8.05
N ASP A 18 -16.53 16.56 7.43
CA ASP A 18 -17.44 15.52 7.92
C ASP A 18 -17.03 15.09 9.33
N LEU A 19 -15.72 14.96 9.57
CA LEU A 19 -15.21 14.62 10.89
C LEU A 19 -15.39 15.74 11.92
N VAL A 20 -15.36 17.01 11.52
CA VAL A 20 -15.69 18.13 12.42
C VAL A 20 -17.15 18.05 12.85
N GLU A 21 -18.07 17.87 11.91
CA GLU A 21 -19.50 17.72 12.17
C GLU A 21 -19.76 16.52 13.12
N MET A 22 -19.13 15.37 12.87
CA MET A 22 -19.22 14.20 13.75
C MET A 22 -18.62 14.43 15.16
N MET A 23 -17.67 15.36 15.32
CA MET A 23 -17.15 15.74 16.64
C MET A 23 -18.10 16.70 17.34
N GLU A 24 -18.72 17.63 16.61
CA GLU A 24 -19.70 18.58 17.12
C GLU A 24 -20.96 17.87 17.66
N GLU A 25 -21.47 16.87 16.95
CA GLU A 25 -22.55 15.99 17.44
C GLU A 25 -22.23 15.31 18.78
N ARG A 26 -20.94 15.15 19.09
CA ARG A 26 -20.43 14.57 20.33
C ARG A 26 -20.04 15.62 21.37
N GLY A 27 -20.38 16.89 21.15
CA GLY A 27 -20.10 18.00 22.05
C GLY A 27 -18.67 18.53 22.00
N LEU A 28 -17.89 18.22 20.94
CA LEU A 28 -16.50 18.63 20.80
C LEU A 28 -16.33 19.60 19.63
N SER A 29 -16.06 20.88 19.94
CA SER A 29 -15.68 21.88 18.94
C SER A 29 -14.20 21.74 18.57
N VAL A 30 -13.91 21.25 17.36
CA VAL A 30 -12.55 21.02 16.87
C VAL A 30 -12.41 21.56 15.45
N ALA A 31 -11.34 22.31 15.18
CA ALA A 31 -11.04 22.76 13.82
C ALA A 31 -10.56 21.60 12.93
N HIS A 32 -10.92 21.62 11.64
CA HIS A 32 -10.50 20.62 10.65
C HIS A 32 -8.96 20.49 10.54
N THR A 33 -8.22 21.58 10.74
CA THR A 33 -6.73 21.59 10.75
C THR A 33 -6.15 20.83 11.93
N THR A 34 -6.84 20.81 13.07
CA THR A 34 -6.45 20.00 14.24
C THR A 34 -6.57 18.52 13.93
N ILE A 35 -7.67 18.10 13.29
CA ILE A 35 -7.86 16.72 12.83
C ILE A 35 -6.80 16.33 11.80
N MET A 36 -6.50 17.22 10.85
CA MET A 36 -5.42 17.03 9.87
C MET A 36 -4.07 16.77 10.56
N ARG A 37 -3.71 17.58 11.57
CA ARG A 37 -2.46 17.40 12.35
C ARG A 37 -2.44 16.06 13.07
N TRP A 38 -3.56 15.64 13.67
CA TRP A 38 -3.67 14.32 14.30
C TRP A 38 -3.47 13.19 13.29
N VAL A 39 -4.06 13.27 12.10
CA VAL A 39 -3.86 12.26 11.05
C VAL A 39 -2.40 12.19 10.62
N HIS A 40 -1.73 13.32 10.42
CA HIS A 40 -0.31 13.33 10.06
C HIS A 40 0.60 12.77 11.15
N GLN A 41 0.29 13.06 12.41
CA GLN A 41 1.10 12.61 13.55
C GLN A 41 0.86 11.12 13.86
N TYR A 42 -0.41 10.70 13.96
CA TYR A 42 -0.77 9.37 14.43
C TYR A 42 -0.94 8.35 13.31
N GLY A 43 -1.18 8.76 12.07
CA GLY A 43 -1.34 7.85 10.93
C GLY A 43 -0.14 6.90 10.74
N PRO A 44 1.10 7.42 10.66
CA PRO A 44 2.29 6.56 10.52
C PRO A 44 2.51 5.63 11.71
N GLU A 45 2.23 6.09 12.93
CA GLU A 45 2.39 5.29 14.15
C GLU A 45 1.34 4.16 14.21
N LEU A 46 0.10 4.44 13.79
CA LEU A 46 -0.95 3.43 13.66
C LEU A 46 -0.58 2.39 12.61
N ASP A 47 -0.11 2.80 11.43
CA ASP A 47 0.35 1.87 10.37
C ASP A 47 1.47 0.95 10.89
N LYS A 48 2.48 1.52 11.57
CA LYS A 48 3.59 0.76 12.16
C LYS A 48 3.13 -0.29 13.17
N ARG A 49 2.15 0.02 14.02
CA ARG A 49 1.61 -0.90 15.03
C ARG A 49 0.68 -1.95 14.41
N ILE A 50 -0.18 -1.56 13.47
CA ILE A 50 -1.14 -2.45 12.83
C ILE A 50 -0.43 -3.49 11.95
N ARG A 51 0.67 -3.12 11.27
CA ARG A 51 1.43 -4.06 10.41
C ARG A 51 1.82 -5.37 11.10
N ARG A 52 2.08 -5.36 12.41
CA ARG A 52 2.42 -6.56 13.19
C ARG A 52 1.22 -7.49 13.44
N HIS A 53 0.01 -6.96 13.32
CA HIS A 53 -1.24 -7.66 13.54
C HIS A 53 -1.95 -8.01 12.23
N LEU A 54 -1.32 -7.74 11.08
CA LEU A 54 -1.82 -8.19 9.79
C LEU A 54 -1.73 -9.70 9.71
N ASN A 55 -2.75 -10.32 9.11
CA ASN A 55 -2.72 -11.74 8.82
C ASN A 55 -1.52 -12.08 7.94
N GLN A 56 -0.90 -13.23 8.22
CA GLN A 56 0.16 -13.75 7.39
C GLN A 56 -0.37 -13.97 5.95
N THR A 57 0.31 -13.38 4.98
CA THR A 57 -0.05 -13.53 3.57
C THR A 57 0.37 -14.90 3.03
N ASN A 58 -0.28 -15.35 1.96
CA ASN A 58 0.06 -16.62 1.32
C ASN A 58 1.19 -16.51 0.28
N ASP A 59 1.52 -17.63 -0.36
CA ASP A 59 2.60 -17.79 -1.33
C ASP A 59 2.26 -17.31 -2.76
N SER A 60 1.04 -16.80 -2.99
CA SER A 60 0.56 -16.39 -4.32
C SER A 60 0.15 -14.93 -4.32
N TRP A 61 0.95 -14.12 -5.01
CA TRP A 61 0.75 -12.67 -5.06
C TRP A 61 0.12 -12.26 -6.38
N ARG A 62 -0.75 -11.25 -6.31
CA ARG A 62 -1.26 -10.48 -7.44
C ARG A 62 -0.81 -9.05 -7.29
N VAL A 63 -0.09 -8.57 -8.27
CA VAL A 63 0.44 -7.21 -8.31
C VAL A 63 -0.22 -6.46 -9.44
N ASP A 64 -0.66 -5.25 -9.13
CA ASP A 64 -1.42 -4.38 -10.01
C ASP A 64 -0.90 -2.94 -9.92
N GLU A 65 -1.09 -2.18 -11.00
CA GLU A 65 -0.74 -0.77 -11.09
C GLU A 65 -1.94 0.03 -11.59
N THR A 66 -2.34 1.02 -10.80
CA THR A 66 -3.39 1.95 -11.21
C THR A 66 -2.88 3.39 -11.15
N TYR A 67 -3.44 4.28 -11.95
CA TYR A 67 -3.07 5.69 -11.94
C TYR A 67 -4.10 6.46 -11.09
N ILE A 68 -3.61 7.23 -10.13
CA ILE A 68 -4.43 8.05 -9.23
C ILE A 68 -3.99 9.51 -9.31
N LYS A 69 -4.92 10.44 -9.12
CA LYS A 69 -4.65 11.88 -9.13
C LYS A 69 -4.40 12.37 -7.70
N VAL A 70 -3.19 12.82 -7.41
CA VAL A 70 -2.79 13.36 -6.10
C VAL A 70 -2.37 14.81 -6.27
N LYS A 71 -3.06 15.75 -5.61
CA LYS A 71 -2.83 17.20 -5.74
C LYS A 71 -2.73 17.64 -7.21
N SER A 72 -3.69 17.20 -8.01
CA SER A 72 -3.77 17.45 -9.46
C SER A 72 -2.69 16.80 -10.33
N GLN A 73 -1.79 16.00 -9.78
CA GLN A 73 -0.77 15.26 -10.53
C GLN A 73 -1.15 13.79 -10.66
N TRP A 74 -1.03 13.22 -11.87
CA TRP A 74 -1.18 11.79 -12.08
C TRP A 74 0.04 11.05 -11.53
N MET A 75 -0.22 10.02 -10.72
CA MET A 75 0.79 9.17 -10.09
C MET A 75 0.39 7.70 -10.25
N TYR A 76 1.37 6.81 -10.29
CA TYR A 76 1.17 5.37 -10.38
C TYR A 76 1.21 4.74 -8.98
N LEU A 77 0.10 4.11 -8.60
CA LEU A 77 -0.05 3.34 -7.38
C LEU A 77 0.17 1.85 -7.71
N TYR A 78 1.27 1.31 -7.22
CA TYR A 78 1.56 -0.10 -7.19
C TYR A 78 0.90 -0.73 -5.97
N ARG A 79 0.24 -1.86 -6.15
CA ARG A 79 -0.43 -2.61 -5.08
C ARG A 79 -0.16 -4.09 -5.24
N ALA A 80 0.10 -4.78 -4.13
CA ALA A 80 0.13 -6.24 -4.08
C ALA A 80 -0.88 -6.76 -3.06
N VAL A 81 -1.59 -7.80 -3.45
CA VAL A 81 -2.49 -8.57 -2.58
C VAL A 81 -2.22 -10.06 -2.74
N ASP A 82 -2.48 -10.83 -1.70
CA ASP A 82 -2.38 -12.28 -1.76
C ASP A 82 -3.62 -12.90 -2.45
N SER A 83 -3.60 -14.21 -2.65
CA SER A 83 -4.73 -14.88 -3.32
C SER A 83 -6.06 -14.83 -2.55
N LYS A 84 -6.03 -14.56 -1.24
CA LYS A 84 -7.18 -14.42 -0.33
C LYS A 84 -7.62 -12.96 -0.16
N GLY A 85 -6.97 -12.01 -0.84
CA GLY A 85 -7.25 -10.58 -0.75
C GLY A 85 -6.58 -9.86 0.42
N ASN A 86 -5.71 -10.51 1.18
CA ASN A 86 -4.91 -9.83 2.20
C ASN A 86 -3.90 -8.91 1.52
N THR A 87 -3.75 -7.71 2.07
CA THR A 87 -2.84 -6.70 1.53
C THR A 87 -1.40 -7.05 1.86
N ILE A 88 -0.55 -7.05 0.84
CA ILE A 88 0.90 -7.22 0.99
C ILE A 88 1.52 -5.85 1.24
N ASP A 89 1.49 -4.97 0.23
CA ASP A 89 1.93 -3.58 0.37
C ASP A 89 1.47 -2.69 -0.80
N PHE A 90 1.70 -1.38 -0.66
CA PHE A 90 1.48 -0.37 -1.68
C PHE A 90 2.70 0.53 -1.87
N TYR A 91 2.87 1.08 -3.07
CA TYR A 91 3.90 2.06 -3.36
C TYR A 91 3.42 3.09 -4.39
N LEU A 92 3.63 4.36 -4.10
CA LEU A 92 3.23 5.46 -4.98
C LEU A 92 4.46 6.05 -5.67
N SER A 93 4.41 6.17 -7.00
CA SER A 93 5.50 6.69 -7.83
C SER A 93 4.98 7.68 -8.86
N LYS A 94 5.80 8.68 -9.23
CA LYS A 94 5.51 9.55 -10.37
C LYS A 94 5.75 8.86 -11.72
N ALA A 95 6.57 7.82 -11.74
CA ALA A 95 6.98 7.13 -12.97
C ALA A 95 6.58 5.65 -12.95
N ARG A 96 6.11 5.16 -14.10
CA ARG A 96 5.87 3.74 -14.39
C ARG A 96 7.11 3.14 -15.03
N ASN A 97 8.13 2.82 -14.22
CA ASN A 97 9.41 2.29 -14.71
C ASN A 97 9.93 1.12 -13.84
N HIS A 98 10.93 0.40 -14.36
CA HIS A 98 11.54 -0.74 -13.66
C HIS A 98 12.13 -0.35 -12.29
N LYS A 99 12.66 0.88 -12.13
CA LYS A 99 13.16 1.39 -10.84
C LYS A 99 12.06 1.49 -9.80
N ALA A 100 10.87 1.97 -10.17
CA ALA A 100 9.71 2.05 -9.28
C ALA A 100 9.21 0.64 -8.92
N ALA A 101 9.06 -0.25 -9.90
CA ALA A 101 8.67 -1.64 -9.68
C ALA A 101 9.66 -2.38 -8.75
N LYS A 102 10.97 -2.18 -8.94
CA LYS A 102 12.02 -2.74 -8.09
C LYS A 102 11.94 -2.24 -6.65
N ARG A 103 11.74 -0.92 -6.46
CA ARG A 103 11.54 -0.33 -5.13
C ARG A 103 10.31 -0.90 -4.45
N PHE A 104 9.21 -1.07 -5.20
CA PHE A 104 7.99 -1.69 -4.70
C PHE A 104 8.24 -3.13 -4.23
N PHE A 105 8.85 -3.99 -5.04
CA PHE A 105 9.15 -5.37 -4.64
C PHE A 105 10.07 -5.45 -3.44
N LYS A 106 11.12 -4.61 -3.38
CA LYS A 106 12.02 -4.56 -2.23
C LYS A 106 11.26 -4.18 -0.95
N LYS A 107 10.36 -3.20 -1.03
CA LYS A 107 9.52 -2.78 0.10
C LYS A 107 8.57 -3.90 0.52
N ALA A 108 7.88 -4.52 -0.45
CA ALA A 108 6.97 -5.61 -0.22
C ALA A 108 7.69 -6.76 0.50
N LEU A 109 8.75 -7.32 -0.08
CA LEU A 109 9.48 -8.48 0.49
C LEU A 109 10.10 -8.24 1.88
N GLN A 110 10.26 -7.00 2.30
CA GLN A 110 10.77 -6.65 3.63
C GLN A 110 9.68 -6.60 4.72
N SER A 111 8.39 -6.76 4.39
CA SER A 111 7.34 -6.67 5.40
C SER A 111 7.24 -7.95 6.23
N PHE A 112 7.03 -7.80 7.54
CA PHE A 112 7.07 -8.91 8.50
C PHE A 112 5.93 -9.92 8.38
N HIS A 113 4.77 -9.52 7.85
CA HIS A 113 3.57 -10.36 7.73
C HIS A 113 3.54 -11.17 6.42
N ILE A 114 4.69 -11.29 5.75
CA ILE A 114 4.78 -11.88 4.42
C ILE A 114 5.42 -13.25 4.48
N SER A 115 4.75 -14.22 3.86
CA SER A 115 5.36 -15.52 3.53
C SER A 115 6.15 -15.40 2.23
N GLU A 116 7.20 -16.22 2.08
CA GLU A 116 7.96 -16.28 0.83
C GLU A 116 7.01 -16.60 -0.34
N PRO A 117 6.90 -15.72 -1.35
CA PRO A 117 6.04 -16.00 -2.49
C PRO A 117 6.62 -17.16 -3.30
N ARG A 118 5.75 -18.05 -3.76
CA ARG A 118 6.05 -19.02 -4.80
C ARG A 118 5.75 -18.45 -6.19
N VAL A 119 4.67 -17.68 -6.31
CA VAL A 119 4.21 -17.12 -7.59
C VAL A 119 3.83 -15.66 -7.42
N VAL A 120 4.36 -14.80 -8.31
CA VAL A 120 3.95 -13.40 -8.42
C VAL A 120 3.30 -13.21 -9.78
N THR A 121 2.02 -12.86 -9.79
CA THR A 121 1.29 -12.52 -11.01
C THR A 121 1.28 -11.01 -11.18
N VAL A 122 1.77 -10.55 -12.33
CA VAL A 122 1.83 -9.14 -12.73
C VAL A 122 1.10 -8.94 -14.05
N ASP A 123 0.70 -7.71 -14.33
CA ASP A 123 0.34 -7.31 -15.68
C ASP A 123 1.55 -7.41 -16.64
N LYS A 124 1.31 -7.41 -17.96
CA LYS A 124 2.32 -7.50 -19.03
C LYS A 124 3.20 -6.24 -19.16
N ASN A 125 3.38 -5.47 -18.09
CA ASN A 125 4.25 -4.31 -18.08
C ASN A 125 5.73 -4.75 -18.19
N PRO A 126 6.49 -4.27 -19.20
CA PRO A 126 7.90 -4.64 -19.39
C PRO A 126 8.82 -4.20 -18.25
N ALA A 127 8.36 -3.30 -17.37
CA ALA A 127 9.10 -2.89 -16.18
C ALA A 127 9.29 -4.03 -15.16
N TYR A 128 8.34 -4.97 -15.07
CA TYR A 128 8.36 -6.01 -14.03
C TYR A 128 9.43 -7.08 -14.24
N PRO A 129 9.60 -7.67 -15.44
CA PRO A 129 10.66 -8.65 -15.67
C PRO A 129 12.04 -8.09 -15.38
N ILE A 130 12.32 -6.86 -15.84
CA ILE A 130 13.58 -6.17 -15.60
C ILE A 130 13.81 -5.97 -14.09
N ALA A 131 12.80 -5.49 -13.37
CA ALA A 131 12.90 -5.29 -11.93
C ALA A 131 13.16 -6.59 -11.16
N VAL A 132 12.50 -7.69 -11.55
CA VAL A 132 12.67 -9.01 -10.91
C VAL A 132 14.04 -9.59 -11.22
N GLU A 133 14.53 -9.46 -12.45
CA GLU A 133 15.87 -9.92 -12.84
C GLU A 133 16.97 -9.17 -12.08
N GLU A 134 16.85 -7.84 -11.97
CA GLU A 134 17.78 -7.04 -11.16
C GLU A 134 17.78 -7.48 -9.68
N LEU A 135 16.61 -7.76 -9.10
CA LEU A 135 16.53 -8.22 -7.70
C LEU A 135 17.06 -9.64 -7.51
N ARG A 136 16.94 -10.52 -8.53
CA ARG A 136 17.59 -11.85 -8.53
C ARG A 136 19.11 -11.71 -8.55
N LYS A 137 19.67 -10.82 -9.38
CA LYS A 137 21.11 -10.51 -9.39
C LYS A 137 21.60 -9.98 -8.04
N GLU A 138 20.78 -9.20 -7.34
CA GLU A 138 21.06 -8.70 -5.99
C GLU A 138 20.81 -9.71 -4.86
N LYS A 139 20.36 -10.94 -5.15
CA LYS A 139 19.95 -11.96 -4.16
C LYS A 139 18.87 -11.45 -3.17
N LYS A 140 18.02 -10.51 -3.62
CA LYS A 140 16.91 -9.94 -2.83
C LYS A 140 15.55 -10.52 -3.20
N MET A 141 15.48 -11.38 -4.22
CA MET A 141 14.32 -12.21 -4.51
C MET A 141 14.52 -13.60 -3.91
N PRO A 142 13.52 -14.16 -3.22
CA PRO A 142 13.50 -15.57 -2.86
C PRO A 142 13.74 -16.50 -4.06
N LEU A 143 14.44 -17.61 -3.80
CA LEU A 143 14.76 -18.61 -4.81
C LEU A 143 13.49 -19.36 -5.23
N GLY A 144 13.34 -19.65 -6.52
CA GLY A 144 12.20 -20.41 -7.04
C GLY A 144 10.93 -19.61 -7.32
N ILE A 145 10.91 -18.29 -7.10
CA ILE A 145 9.75 -17.44 -7.47
C ILE A 145 9.48 -17.51 -8.97
N GLN A 146 8.25 -17.89 -9.32
CA GLN A 146 7.73 -17.80 -10.68
C GLN A 146 7.05 -16.44 -10.90
N LEU A 147 7.56 -15.65 -11.86
CA LEU A 147 6.86 -14.46 -12.35
C LEU A 147 5.90 -14.89 -13.47
N ARG A 148 4.60 -14.68 -13.27
CA ARG A 148 3.57 -14.90 -14.30
C ARG A 148 3.07 -13.57 -14.82
N GLN A 149 3.17 -13.37 -16.12
CA GLN A 149 2.61 -12.19 -16.80
C GLN A 149 1.25 -12.58 -17.38
N VAL A 150 0.19 -12.20 -16.69
CA VAL A 150 -1.18 -12.45 -17.14
C VAL A 150 -1.86 -11.11 -17.24
N LYS A 151 -2.37 -10.81 -18.44
CA LYS A 151 -3.18 -9.61 -18.64
C LYS A 151 -4.53 -9.89 -18.00
N TYR A 152 -4.83 -9.23 -16.89
CA TYR A 152 -6.21 -9.18 -16.41
C TYR A 152 -6.89 -8.08 -17.25
N LEU A 153 -7.76 -8.51 -18.18
CA LEU A 153 -8.43 -7.77 -19.27
C LEU A 153 -7.69 -7.78 -20.63
#